data_AF-F5RBR7-F1
#
_entry.id   AF-F5RBR7-F1
#
_cell.length_a   1.000
_cell.length_b   1.000
_cell.length_c   1.000
_cell.angle_alpha   90.00
_cell.angle_beta   90.00
_cell.angle_gamma   90.00
#
_symmetry.space_group_name_H-M   'P 1'
#
loop_
_entity.id
_entity.type
_entity.pdbx_description
1 polymer ?
#
loop_
_entity_poly.entity_id
_entity_poly.type
_entity_poly.pdbx_seq_one_letter_code
_entity_poly.pdbx_strand_id
1 'polypeptide(L)'
;MPRTVLADTRDSNDSFPPDGKRHSSSRGAQQMGSIRSGISSAGARLAVAVALASAGCAAPRTMTQAEWESSLVRDFSGVSRDQVLAAARRVFELADPADFRIVPTEDGILATRKWSWFLLIAATQGTDTWNLTAKDIGGVVRARVHVSVLTSDTNAAVIGAAAIPVTSTTQTPTVDGTAIYDVFWARVEYLLGQRDDWMSCVESNARQKSRLVWGFNEPLCDSLTTVDAPAPDRILGLEHR
;
A
#
# COMPACT_ATOMS: atom_id res chain seq x y z
N MET A 1 14.54 2.04 51.89
CA MET A 1 13.82 3.33 52.01
C MET A 1 13.18 3.64 50.68
N PRO A 2 11.86 3.55 50.51
CA PRO A 2 11.20 3.87 49.24
C PRO A 2 10.72 5.32 49.25
N ARG A 3 11.06 6.08 48.21
CA ARG A 3 10.48 7.41 47.94
C ARG A 3 9.42 7.26 46.86
N THR A 4 8.18 7.30 47.30
CA THR A 4 6.97 7.53 46.52
C THR A 4 7.06 8.91 45.86
N VAL A 5 6.81 9.00 44.55
CA VAL A 5 6.54 10.28 43.87
C VAL A 5 5.17 10.19 43.20
N LEU A 6 4.31 11.11 43.63
CA LEU A 6 2.92 11.28 43.24
C LEU A 6 2.80 11.78 41.79
N ALA A 7 1.70 11.37 41.16
CA ALA A 7 1.18 11.88 39.89
C ALA A 7 0.73 13.36 40.01
N ASP A 8 0.87 14.10 38.92
CA ASP A 8 0.20 15.39 38.70
C ASP A 8 -0.59 15.30 37.40
N THR A 9 -1.90 15.14 37.53
CA THR A 9 -2.90 15.22 36.45
C THR A 9 -3.37 16.67 36.36
N ARG A 10 -3.10 17.33 35.23
CA ARG A 10 -3.70 18.62 34.92
C ARG A 10 -4.47 18.55 33.60
N ASP A 11 -5.78 18.53 33.78
CA ASP A 11 -6.80 18.88 32.79
C ASP A 11 -6.55 20.27 32.21
N SER A 12 -6.73 20.42 30.90
CA SER A 12 -7.10 21.69 30.26
C SER A 12 -7.93 21.38 29.02
N ASN A 13 -9.24 21.40 29.25
CA ASN A 13 -10.33 21.48 28.30
C ASN A 13 -10.27 22.85 27.59
N ASP A 14 -10.22 22.90 26.26
CA ASP A 14 -10.55 24.10 25.47
C ASP A 14 -11.24 23.72 24.15
N SER A 15 -12.55 23.54 24.27
CA SER A 15 -13.66 24.14 23.52
C SER A 15 -13.44 24.92 22.18
N PHE A 16 -14.11 24.39 21.14
CA PHE A 16 -14.85 25.03 20.01
C PHE A 16 -14.09 25.69 18.82
N PRO A 17 -14.70 25.82 17.60
CA PRO A 17 -16.05 25.41 17.15
C PRO A 17 -16.12 24.60 15.83
N PRO A 18 -17.28 23.97 15.53
CA PRO A 18 -17.63 23.49 14.19
C PRO A 18 -18.48 24.54 13.44
N ASP A 19 -18.22 24.77 12.15
CA ASP A 19 -19.25 24.94 11.11
C ASP A 19 -18.66 25.47 9.80
N GLY A 20 -19.13 24.89 8.68
CA GLY A 20 -18.73 25.33 7.35
C GLY A 20 -19.37 24.56 6.20
N LYS A 21 -20.66 24.18 6.33
CA LYS A 21 -21.46 23.71 5.19
C LYS A 21 -21.61 24.84 4.18
N ARG A 22 -21.06 24.67 2.97
CA ARG A 22 -21.30 25.57 1.84
C ARG A 22 -22.16 24.85 0.81
N HIS A 23 -23.46 25.18 0.81
CA HIS A 23 -24.37 24.90 -0.29
C HIS A 23 -24.00 25.78 -1.48
N SER A 24 -23.79 25.20 -2.67
CA SER A 24 -23.91 25.93 -3.93
C SER A 24 -25.15 25.44 -4.68
N SER A 25 -26.22 26.19 -4.52
CA SER A 25 -27.33 26.22 -5.48
C SER A 25 -26.91 27.15 -6.62
N SER A 26 -26.97 26.69 -7.87
CA SER A 26 -27.21 27.58 -8.99
C SER A 26 -28.28 27.00 -9.90
N ARG A 27 -29.29 27.84 -10.12
CA ARG A 27 -30.41 27.69 -11.03
C ARG A 27 -29.97 28.16 -12.42
N GLY A 28 -30.60 27.62 -13.46
CA GLY A 28 -31.17 28.48 -14.51
C GLY A 28 -30.84 28.13 -15.96
N ALA A 29 -31.89 28.29 -16.80
CA ALA A 29 -31.97 28.25 -18.26
C ALA A 29 -32.06 26.83 -18.87
N GLN A 30 -33.25 26.27 -19.14
CA GLN A 30 -34.27 26.71 -20.12
C GLN A 30 -33.67 27.26 -21.42
N GLN A 31 -33.63 26.42 -22.47
CA GLN A 31 -34.05 26.87 -23.79
C GLN A 31 -34.61 25.70 -24.61
N MET A 32 -35.93 25.74 -24.80
CA MET A 32 -36.65 24.98 -25.81
C MET A 32 -36.26 25.53 -27.20
N GLY A 33 -35.77 24.64 -28.07
CA GLY A 33 -35.64 24.88 -29.50
C GLY A 33 -36.43 23.82 -30.25
N SER A 34 -37.68 24.13 -30.58
CA SER A 34 -38.50 23.36 -31.51
C SER A 34 -38.05 23.69 -32.94
N ILE A 35 -37.60 22.68 -33.70
CA ILE A 35 -37.51 22.79 -35.16
C ILE A 35 -38.31 21.63 -35.76
N ARG A 36 -39.49 21.98 -36.29
CA ARG A 36 -40.22 21.19 -37.28
C ARG A 36 -39.58 21.40 -38.65
N SER A 37 -39.27 20.32 -39.35
CA SER A 37 -39.17 20.19 -40.81
C SER A 37 -39.09 18.67 -41.06
N GLY A 38 -39.98 17.98 -41.78
CA GLY A 38 -40.60 18.36 -43.04
C GLY A 38 -40.03 17.48 -44.15
N ILE A 39 -40.51 16.22 -44.20
CA ILE A 39 -40.69 15.29 -45.34
C ILE A 39 -39.75 15.44 -46.57
N SER A 40 -39.04 14.37 -46.93
CA SER A 40 -39.06 13.84 -48.31
C SER A 40 -38.49 12.41 -48.37
N SER A 41 -39.33 11.49 -48.82
CA SER A 41 -39.02 10.13 -49.22
C SER A 41 -38.17 10.09 -50.49
N ALA A 42 -37.10 9.29 -50.47
CA ALA A 42 -36.59 8.44 -51.56
C ALA A 42 -35.07 8.29 -51.43
N GLY A 43 -34.57 7.06 -51.41
CA GLY A 43 -33.15 6.77 -51.55
C GLY A 43 -32.61 5.85 -50.47
N ALA A 44 -32.68 4.56 -50.75
CA ALA A 44 -32.05 3.51 -49.99
C ALA A 44 -30.56 3.79 -49.71
N ARG A 45 -30.15 3.60 -48.46
CA ARG A 45 -28.94 2.88 -48.03
C ARG A 45 -28.96 2.80 -46.51
N LEU A 46 -29.43 1.67 -46.01
CA LEU A 46 -29.36 1.28 -44.62
C LEU A 46 -27.88 1.02 -44.27
N ALA A 47 -27.13 2.08 -43.95
CA ALA A 47 -25.81 1.93 -43.34
C ALA A 47 -26.02 1.78 -41.83
N VAL A 48 -26.34 0.56 -41.40
CA VAL A 48 -26.27 0.18 -39.98
C VAL A 48 -24.79 0.15 -39.61
N ALA A 49 -24.27 1.28 -39.14
CA ALA A 49 -22.97 1.34 -38.48
C ALA A 49 -23.10 0.62 -37.13
N VAL A 50 -22.81 -0.68 -37.13
CA VAL A 50 -22.64 -1.46 -35.92
C VAL A 50 -21.45 -0.88 -35.17
N ALA A 51 -21.72 -0.03 -34.19
CA ALA A 51 -20.73 0.41 -33.22
C ALA A 51 -20.32 -0.81 -32.40
N LEU A 52 -19.23 -1.47 -32.83
CA LEU A 52 -18.49 -2.44 -32.04
C LEU A 52 -17.97 -1.72 -30.80
N ALA A 53 -18.78 -1.68 -29.74
CA ALA A 53 -18.34 -1.37 -28.41
C ALA A 53 -17.43 -2.53 -27.97
N SER A 54 -16.15 -2.43 -28.32
CA SER A 54 -15.10 -3.24 -27.74
C SER A 54 -15.03 -2.90 -26.26
N ALA A 55 -15.79 -3.65 -25.45
CA ALA A 55 -15.48 -3.86 -24.06
C ALA A 55 -14.12 -4.59 -24.01
N GLY A 56 -13.05 -3.83 -24.19
CA GLY A 56 -11.70 -4.31 -23.99
C GLY A 56 -11.59 -4.72 -22.54
N CYS A 57 -11.43 -6.02 -22.28
CA CYS A 57 -10.91 -6.48 -21.00
C CYS A 57 -9.60 -5.74 -20.76
N ALA A 58 -9.62 -4.73 -19.90
CA ALA A 58 -8.40 -4.08 -19.45
C ALA A 58 -7.63 -5.15 -18.67
N ALA A 59 -6.57 -5.67 -19.28
CA ALA A 59 -5.69 -6.60 -18.60
C ALA A 59 -5.12 -5.94 -17.33
N PRO A 60 -4.90 -6.70 -16.25
CA PRO A 60 -4.24 -6.17 -15.06
C PRO A 60 -2.91 -5.51 -15.46
N ARG A 61 -2.63 -4.33 -14.90
CA ARG A 61 -1.35 -3.65 -15.14
C ARG A 61 -0.24 -4.49 -14.51
N THR A 62 0.78 -4.79 -15.30
CA THR A 62 2.04 -5.39 -14.84
C THR A 62 3.14 -4.34 -14.82
N MET A 63 4.13 -4.53 -13.95
CA MET A 63 5.32 -3.68 -13.96
C MET A 63 6.17 -3.95 -15.20
N THR A 64 6.64 -2.86 -15.83
CA THR A 64 7.68 -2.91 -16.85
C THR A 64 9.02 -3.31 -16.25
N GLN A 65 9.96 -3.79 -17.08
CA GLN A 65 11.32 -4.13 -16.62
C GLN A 65 12.02 -2.96 -15.91
N ALA A 66 11.85 -1.74 -16.41
CA ALA A 66 12.43 -0.54 -15.80
C ALA A 66 11.77 -0.22 -14.44
N GLU A 67 10.46 -0.41 -14.31
CA GLU A 67 9.78 -0.29 -13.02
C GLU A 67 10.28 -1.37 -12.04
N TRP A 68 10.51 -2.60 -12.49
CA TRP A 68 11.07 -3.67 -11.65
C TRP A 68 12.44 -3.29 -11.10
N GLU A 69 13.36 -2.89 -11.97
CA GLU A 69 14.72 -2.53 -11.56
C GLU A 69 14.72 -1.31 -10.63
N SER A 70 13.93 -0.29 -10.94
CA SER A 70 13.86 0.94 -10.14
C SER A 70 13.00 0.83 -8.88
N SER A 71 12.18 -0.20 -8.72
CA SER A 71 11.36 -0.37 -7.51
C SER A 71 11.95 -1.41 -6.57
N LEU A 72 12.57 -2.48 -7.08
CA LEU A 72 13.05 -3.56 -6.24
C LEU A 72 14.50 -3.41 -5.82
N VAL A 73 15.27 -2.55 -6.49
CA VAL A 73 16.70 -2.38 -6.23
C VAL A 73 16.98 -0.96 -5.74
N ARG A 74 17.78 -0.87 -4.68
CA ARG A 74 18.34 0.38 -4.16
C ARG A 74 19.82 0.22 -3.91
N ASP A 75 20.57 1.22 -4.35
CA ASP A 75 22.00 1.32 -4.13
C ASP A 75 22.23 2.34 -3.00
N PHE A 76 22.95 1.93 -1.96
CA PHE A 76 23.25 2.75 -0.80
C PHE A 76 24.74 3.01 -0.70
N SER A 77 25.15 4.27 -0.73
CA SER A 77 26.54 4.70 -0.53
C SER A 77 26.80 5.10 0.91
N GLY A 78 28.02 4.83 1.41
CA GLY A 78 28.45 5.30 2.73
C GLY A 78 27.81 4.58 3.92
N VAL A 79 27.13 3.46 3.68
CA VAL A 79 26.56 2.59 4.70
C VAL A 79 27.01 1.15 4.44
N SER A 80 27.14 0.35 5.50
CA SER A 80 27.50 -1.06 5.38
C SER A 80 26.30 -1.93 5.02
N ARG A 81 26.57 -3.14 4.52
CA ARG A 81 25.55 -4.17 4.28
C ARG A 81 24.70 -4.40 5.53
N ASP A 82 25.35 -4.51 6.69
CA ASP A 82 24.68 -4.80 7.96
C ASP A 82 23.77 -3.66 8.40
N GLN A 83 24.15 -2.41 8.15
CA GLN A 83 23.29 -1.25 8.43
C GLN A 83 22.02 -1.27 7.57
N VAL A 84 22.14 -1.60 6.27
CA VAL A 84 20.97 -1.72 5.39
C VAL A 84 20.03 -2.84 5.85
N LEU A 85 20.58 -4.01 6.19
CA LEU A 85 19.78 -5.14 6.68
C LEU A 85 19.14 -4.85 8.04
N ALA A 86 19.84 -4.15 8.94
CA ALA A 86 19.30 -3.72 10.22
C ALA A 86 18.19 -2.68 10.07
N ALA A 87 18.35 -1.72 9.15
CA ALA A 87 17.30 -0.75 8.83
C ALA A 87 16.05 -1.44 8.28
N ALA A 88 16.20 -2.35 7.32
CA ALA A 88 15.08 -3.09 6.78
C ALA A 88 14.37 -3.98 7.82
N ARG A 89 15.14 -4.68 8.66
CA ARG A 89 14.59 -5.41 9.82
C ARG A 89 13.75 -4.48 10.69
N ARG A 90 14.28 -3.29 10.99
CA ARG A 90 13.58 -2.32 11.83
C ARG A 90 12.29 -1.82 11.19
N VAL A 91 12.23 -1.66 9.86
CA VAL A 91 10.97 -1.34 9.15
C VAL A 91 9.91 -2.41 9.40
N PHE A 92 10.26 -3.70 9.30
CA PHE A 92 9.30 -4.78 9.56
C PHE A 92 8.86 -4.84 11.03
N GLU A 93 9.79 -4.70 11.97
CA GLU A 93 9.47 -4.65 13.41
C GLU A 93 8.56 -3.47 13.77
N LEU A 94 8.68 -2.33 13.08
CA LEU A 94 7.83 -1.16 13.29
C LEU A 94 6.44 -1.32 12.65
N ALA A 95 6.37 -2.00 11.50
CA ALA A 95 5.11 -2.20 10.79
C ALA A 95 4.16 -3.13 11.56
N ASP A 96 4.69 -4.22 12.12
CA ASP A 96 3.91 -5.16 12.92
C ASP A 96 4.82 -5.97 13.87
N PRO A 97 5.09 -5.46 15.09
CA PRO A 97 6.07 -6.07 16.00
C PRO A 97 5.66 -7.46 16.50
N ALA A 98 4.37 -7.80 16.44
CA ALA A 98 3.86 -9.07 16.94
C ALA A 98 3.90 -10.18 15.88
N ASP A 99 3.66 -9.84 14.61
CA ASP A 99 3.39 -10.84 13.57
C ASP A 99 4.55 -11.06 12.58
N PHE A 100 5.51 -10.13 12.48
CA PHE A 100 6.69 -10.35 11.63
C PHE A 100 7.68 -11.34 12.28
N ARG A 101 7.93 -12.45 11.58
CA ARG A 101 9.05 -13.36 11.84
C ARG A 101 10.19 -13.07 10.87
N ILE A 102 11.33 -12.65 11.39
CA ILE A 102 12.49 -12.24 10.56
C ILE A 102 13.67 -13.18 10.80
N VAL A 103 14.05 -13.93 9.76
CA VAL A 103 15.14 -14.91 9.79
C VAL A 103 16.31 -14.41 8.94
N PRO A 104 17.56 -14.36 9.47
CA PRO A 104 18.73 -14.08 8.66
C PRO A 104 18.96 -15.15 7.59
N THR A 105 19.42 -14.74 6.41
CA THR A 105 19.86 -15.65 5.34
C THR A 105 21.32 -15.35 5.00
N GLU A 106 21.94 -16.20 4.18
CA GLU A 106 23.34 -16.00 3.75
C GLU A 106 23.56 -14.63 3.09
N ASP A 107 22.60 -14.20 2.25
CA ASP A 107 22.66 -12.98 1.45
C ASP A 107 21.81 -11.82 2.00
N GLY A 108 21.07 -12.01 3.10
CA GLY A 108 20.24 -10.94 3.68
C GLY A 108 19.26 -11.40 4.77
N ILE A 109 17.97 -11.08 4.61
CA ILE A 109 16.90 -11.44 5.56
C ILE A 109 15.65 -11.93 4.85
N LEU A 110 14.96 -12.88 5.46
CA LEU A 110 13.63 -13.33 5.09
C LEU A 110 12.65 -12.90 6.19
N ALA A 111 11.74 -11.98 5.88
CA ALA A 111 10.69 -11.57 6.79
C ALA A 111 9.34 -12.15 6.34
N THR A 112 8.64 -12.82 7.24
CA THR A 112 7.33 -13.39 6.98
C THR A 112 6.34 -12.85 7.98
N ARG A 113 5.19 -12.37 7.50
CA ARG A 113 4.08 -11.92 8.32
C ARG A 113 2.85 -12.74 8.02
N LYS A 114 2.21 -13.28 9.06
CA LYS A 114 0.89 -13.89 8.94
C LYS A 114 -0.12 -12.88 9.43
N TRP A 115 -1.22 -12.74 8.72
CA TRP A 115 -2.28 -11.82 9.11
C TRP A 115 -3.63 -12.49 8.89
N SER A 116 -4.62 -12.06 9.65
CA SER A 116 -6.00 -12.45 9.45
C SER A 116 -6.90 -11.35 9.97
N TRP A 117 -7.97 -11.07 9.25
CA TRP A 117 -9.06 -10.25 9.74
C TRP A 117 -10.39 -10.96 9.50
N PHE A 118 -11.31 -10.78 10.43
CA PHE A 118 -12.57 -11.47 10.47
C PHE A 118 -13.71 -10.46 10.61
N LEU A 119 -14.65 -10.49 9.68
CA LEU A 119 -15.97 -9.90 9.81
C LEU A 119 -17.02 -11.02 9.84
N LEU A 120 -18.16 -10.78 10.47
CA LEU A 120 -19.21 -11.77 10.78
C LEU A 120 -19.58 -12.75 9.63
N ILE A 121 -19.40 -12.37 8.37
CA ILE A 121 -19.71 -13.17 7.17
C ILE A 121 -18.52 -13.40 6.23
N ALA A 122 -17.35 -12.87 6.56
CA ALA A 122 -16.15 -12.90 5.72
C ALA A 122 -14.89 -13.00 6.58
N ALA A 123 -14.05 -13.99 6.31
CA ALA A 123 -12.73 -14.10 6.91
C ALA A 123 -11.69 -14.01 5.80
N THR A 124 -10.70 -13.14 5.96
CA THR A 124 -9.55 -13.12 5.07
C THR A 124 -8.30 -13.31 5.91
N GLN A 125 -7.43 -14.19 5.44
CA GLN A 125 -6.14 -14.44 6.05
C GLN A 125 -5.08 -14.51 4.98
N GLY A 126 -3.84 -14.23 5.36
CA GLY A 126 -2.76 -14.28 4.41
C GLY A 126 -1.39 -14.43 5.03
N THR A 127 -0.41 -14.52 4.15
CA THR A 127 1.01 -14.53 4.49
C THR A 127 1.76 -13.67 3.49
N ASP A 128 2.42 -12.66 4.01
CA ASP A 128 3.33 -11.81 3.25
C ASP A 128 4.75 -12.34 3.49
N THR A 129 5.50 -12.57 2.41
CA THR A 129 6.90 -13.00 2.49
C THR A 129 7.78 -12.03 1.74
N TRP A 130 8.75 -11.49 2.46
CA TRP A 130 9.71 -10.50 2.03
C TRP A 130 11.10 -11.10 2.04
N ASN A 131 11.72 -11.21 0.88
CA ASN A 131 13.11 -11.63 0.73
C ASN A 131 13.95 -10.41 0.38
N LEU A 132 14.76 -9.95 1.32
CA LEU A 132 15.72 -8.87 1.12
C LEU A 132 17.12 -9.46 1.03
N THR A 133 17.85 -9.07 0.00
CA THR A 133 19.26 -9.39 -0.19
C THR A 133 20.06 -8.11 -0.28
N ALA A 134 21.30 -8.11 0.21
CA ALA A 134 22.19 -6.96 0.12
C ALA A 134 23.61 -7.42 -0.15
N LYS A 135 24.27 -6.82 -1.15
CA LYS A 135 25.65 -7.13 -1.54
C LYS A 135 26.47 -5.85 -1.64
N ASP A 136 27.68 -5.86 -1.11
CA ASP A 136 28.65 -4.78 -1.30
C ASP A 136 29.33 -4.95 -2.67
N ILE A 137 29.24 -3.92 -3.50
CA ILE A 137 29.82 -3.88 -4.84
C ILE A 137 30.65 -2.60 -4.93
N GLY A 138 31.91 -2.69 -4.49
CA GLY A 138 32.86 -1.58 -4.61
C GLY A 138 32.53 -0.38 -3.73
N GLY A 139 32.09 -0.60 -2.49
CA GLY A 139 31.77 0.46 -1.52
C GLY A 139 30.35 1.03 -1.68
N VAL A 140 29.54 0.44 -2.55
CA VAL A 140 28.11 0.68 -2.68
C VAL A 140 27.38 -0.60 -2.33
N VAL A 141 26.44 -0.52 -1.38
CA VAL A 141 25.59 -1.65 -1.02
C VAL A 141 24.39 -1.67 -1.95
N ARG A 142 24.34 -2.68 -2.83
CA ARG A 142 23.16 -2.95 -3.67
C ARG A 142 22.21 -3.88 -2.92
N ALA A 143 21.07 -3.35 -2.51
CA ALA A 143 19.99 -4.10 -1.89
C ALA A 143 18.88 -4.40 -2.89
N ARG A 144 18.31 -5.61 -2.80
CA ARG A 144 17.16 -6.04 -3.59
C ARG A 144 16.11 -6.65 -2.70
N VAL A 145 14.86 -6.20 -2.84
CA VAL A 145 13.70 -6.76 -2.14
C VAL A 145 12.78 -7.48 -3.11
N HIS A 146 12.22 -8.60 -2.67
CA HIS A 146 11.19 -9.35 -3.38
C HIS A 146 10.05 -9.64 -2.42
N VAL A 147 8.82 -9.46 -2.88
CA VAL A 147 7.61 -9.60 -2.04
C VAL A 147 6.66 -10.56 -2.71
N SER A 148 6.20 -11.55 -1.96
CA SER A 148 5.16 -12.49 -2.36
C SER A 148 4.05 -12.49 -1.33
N VAL A 149 2.81 -12.69 -1.78
CA VAL A 149 1.62 -12.68 -0.94
C VAL A 149 0.80 -13.93 -1.23
N LEU A 150 0.38 -14.61 -0.18
CA LEU A 150 -0.62 -15.66 -0.23
C LEU A 150 -1.85 -15.18 0.54
N THR A 151 -3.00 -15.10 -0.11
CA THR A 151 -4.26 -14.70 0.52
C THR A 151 -5.28 -15.81 0.41
N SER A 152 -6.06 -16.02 1.46
CA SER A 152 -7.19 -16.94 1.51
C SER A 152 -8.41 -16.20 2.05
N ASP A 153 -9.45 -16.15 1.24
CA ASP A 153 -10.72 -15.49 1.53
C ASP A 153 -11.82 -16.53 1.71
N THR A 154 -12.54 -16.49 2.82
CA THR A 154 -13.73 -17.28 3.08
C THR A 154 -14.94 -16.37 3.13
N ASN A 155 -15.86 -16.54 2.19
CA ASN A 155 -17.09 -15.75 2.06
C ASN A 155 -18.32 -16.65 2.06
N ALA A 156 -19.46 -16.13 2.52
CA ALA A 156 -20.74 -16.82 2.36
C ALA A 156 -21.23 -16.72 0.91
N ALA A 157 -21.35 -17.85 0.22
CA ALA A 157 -22.06 -17.93 -1.05
C ALA A 157 -23.50 -18.38 -0.81
N VAL A 158 -24.45 -17.67 -1.43
CA VAL A 158 -25.86 -18.06 -1.42
C VAL A 158 -26.13 -18.94 -2.64
N ILE A 159 -26.37 -20.23 -2.40
CA ILE A 159 -26.78 -21.18 -3.44
C ILE A 159 -28.21 -21.63 -3.12
N GLY A 160 -29.18 -21.09 -3.86
CA GLY A 160 -30.60 -21.28 -3.56
C GLY A 160 -30.98 -20.60 -2.24
N ALA A 161 -31.57 -21.35 -1.29
CA ALA A 161 -31.98 -20.85 0.03
C ALA A 161 -30.93 -21.09 1.13
N ALA A 162 -29.77 -21.66 0.81
CA ALA A 162 -28.70 -21.96 1.77
C ALA A 162 -27.53 -20.99 1.62
N ALA A 163 -26.96 -20.56 2.75
CA ALA A 163 -25.66 -19.90 2.81
C ALA A 163 -24.60 -20.96 3.11
N ILE A 164 -23.62 -21.13 2.22
CA ILE A 164 -22.48 -22.02 2.42
C ILE A 164 -21.17 -21.23 2.40
N PRO A 165 -20.19 -21.57 3.25
CA PRO A 165 -18.88 -20.95 3.17
C PRO A 165 -18.15 -21.42 1.91
N VAL A 166 -17.55 -20.49 1.18
CA VAL A 166 -16.68 -20.75 0.03
C VAL A 166 -15.34 -20.12 0.31
N THR A 167 -14.27 -20.90 0.13
CA THR A 167 -12.89 -20.43 0.30
C THR A 167 -12.19 -20.33 -1.04
N SER A 168 -11.59 -19.17 -1.31
CA SER A 168 -10.69 -18.95 -2.45
C SER A 168 -9.28 -18.64 -1.95
N THR A 169 -8.26 -19.12 -2.66
CA THR A 169 -6.86 -18.85 -2.34
C THR A 169 -6.18 -18.25 -3.55
N THR A 170 -5.48 -17.13 -3.35
CA THR A 170 -4.74 -16.41 -4.38
C THR A 170 -3.28 -16.32 -3.96
N GLN A 171 -2.37 -16.70 -4.85
CA GLN A 171 -0.94 -16.55 -4.64
C GLN A 171 -0.36 -15.58 -5.67
N THR A 172 0.31 -14.55 -5.17
CA THR A 172 1.02 -13.55 -5.95
C THR A 172 2.51 -13.76 -5.71
N PRO A 173 3.22 -14.49 -6.60
CA PRO A 173 4.62 -14.85 -6.40
C PRO A 173 5.54 -13.62 -6.43
N THR A 174 5.15 -12.57 -7.15
CA THR A 174 5.78 -11.26 -7.02
C THR A 174 4.70 -10.19 -7.08
N VAL A 175 4.66 -9.30 -6.09
CA VAL A 175 3.68 -8.20 -6.04
C VAL A 175 4.00 -7.17 -7.12
N ASP A 176 3.11 -7.02 -8.09
CA ASP A 176 3.13 -5.91 -9.03
C ASP A 176 2.67 -4.62 -8.34
N GLY A 177 3.31 -3.50 -8.69
CA GLY A 177 3.00 -2.17 -8.20
C GLY A 177 4.14 -1.54 -7.42
N THR A 178 4.36 -0.24 -7.64
CA THR A 178 5.46 0.51 -7.03
C THR A 178 5.19 0.95 -5.60
N ALA A 179 3.93 0.96 -5.15
CA ALA A 179 3.52 1.56 -3.87
C ALA A 179 4.13 0.85 -2.64
N ILE A 180 4.10 -0.49 -2.60
CA ILE A 180 4.70 -1.28 -1.51
C ILE A 180 6.21 -1.05 -1.38
N TYR A 181 6.89 -0.94 -2.51
CA TYR A 181 8.34 -0.74 -2.55
C TYR A 181 8.74 0.69 -2.20
N ASP A 182 7.94 1.68 -2.63
CA ASP A 182 8.19 3.10 -2.36
C ASP A 182 8.18 3.39 -0.85
N VAL A 183 7.16 2.93 -0.12
CA VAL A 183 7.11 3.12 1.35
C VAL A 183 8.18 2.32 2.08
N PHE A 184 8.48 1.09 1.62
CA PHE A 184 9.55 0.29 2.20
C PHE A 184 10.91 1.00 2.10
N TRP A 185 11.28 1.44 0.89
CA TRP A 185 12.57 2.08 0.68
C TRP A 185 12.67 3.44 1.34
N ALA A 186 11.60 4.26 1.31
CA ALA A 186 11.63 5.56 1.99
C ALA A 186 11.87 5.41 3.51
N ARG A 187 11.29 4.38 4.14
CA ARG A 187 11.50 4.09 5.57
C ARG A 187 12.91 3.56 5.86
N VAL A 188 13.47 2.72 4.97
CA VAL A 188 14.87 2.27 5.07
C VAL A 188 15.83 3.46 4.92
N GLU A 189 15.63 4.31 3.92
CA GLU A 189 16.45 5.50 3.66
C GLU A 189 16.40 6.48 4.83
N TYR A 190 15.25 6.67 5.47
CA TYR A 190 15.13 7.49 6.68
C TYR A 190 15.95 6.93 7.84
N LEU A 191 15.86 5.61 8.09
CA LEU A 191 16.62 4.96 9.18
C LEU A 191 18.13 5.04 8.98
N LEU A 192 18.57 5.05 7.71
CA LEU A 192 19.95 5.26 7.28
C LEU A 192 20.32 6.75 7.17
N GLY A 193 19.40 7.66 7.46
CA GLY A 193 19.55 9.12 7.35
C GLY A 193 19.91 9.63 5.96
N GLN A 194 19.59 8.88 4.91
CA GLN A 194 19.66 9.33 3.52
C GLN A 194 18.41 10.13 3.10
N ARG A 195 17.33 9.98 3.87
CA ARG A 195 16.10 10.75 3.76
C ARG A 195 15.82 11.42 5.10
N ASP A 196 15.29 12.65 5.06
CA ASP A 196 15.06 13.42 6.28
C ASP A 196 13.70 13.20 6.93
N ASP A 197 12.74 12.70 6.17
CA ASP A 197 11.35 12.52 6.57
C ASP A 197 10.94 11.04 6.56
N TRP A 198 10.17 10.65 7.59
CA TRP A 198 9.60 9.32 7.71
C TRP A 198 8.29 9.23 6.93
N MET A 199 8.24 8.38 5.91
CA MET A 199 7.02 8.18 5.14
C MET A 199 5.95 7.47 5.99
N SER A 200 4.91 8.22 6.32
CA SER A 200 3.70 7.68 6.97
C SER A 200 2.83 6.91 5.97
N CYS A 201 1.92 6.09 6.50
CA CYS A 201 0.94 5.42 5.66
C CYS A 201 -0.08 6.39 5.06
N VAL A 202 -0.36 7.52 5.73
CA VAL A 202 -1.16 8.62 5.17
C VAL A 202 -0.50 9.17 3.90
N GLU A 203 0.80 9.44 3.95
CA GLU A 203 1.56 9.92 2.80
C GLU A 203 1.63 8.88 1.68
N SER A 204 1.97 7.62 1.99
CA SER A 204 2.02 6.53 1.01
C SER A 204 0.68 6.37 0.27
N ASN A 205 -0.44 6.41 1.02
CA ASN A 205 -1.78 6.36 0.45
C ASN A 205 -2.13 7.59 -0.38
N ALA A 206 -1.63 8.78 -0.01
CA ALA A 206 -1.80 9.99 -0.82
C ALA A 206 -1.05 9.88 -2.16
N ARG A 207 0.18 9.33 -2.16
CA ARG A 207 0.98 9.11 -3.37
C ARG A 207 0.33 8.11 -4.34
N GLN A 208 -0.33 7.08 -3.81
CA GLN A 208 -1.17 6.18 -4.61
C GLN A 208 -2.37 6.91 -5.23
N LYS A 209 -3.12 7.68 -4.42
CA LYS A 209 -4.29 8.45 -4.89
C LYS A 209 -3.92 9.48 -5.97
N SER A 210 -2.75 10.10 -5.85
CA SER A 210 -2.22 11.04 -6.85
C SER A 210 -1.56 10.36 -8.04
N ARG A 211 -1.55 9.01 -8.10
CA ARG A 211 -0.96 8.19 -9.17
C ARG A 211 0.55 8.39 -9.37
N LEU A 212 1.26 8.85 -8.33
CA LEU A 212 2.73 8.88 -8.34
C LEU A 212 3.30 7.46 -8.22
N VAL A 213 2.62 6.63 -7.44
CA VAL A 213 2.85 5.19 -7.33
C VAL A 213 1.54 4.45 -7.53
N TRP A 214 1.60 3.13 -7.72
CA TRP A 214 0.41 2.31 -7.95
C TRP A 214 0.55 0.92 -7.34
N GLY A 215 -0.58 0.22 -7.22
CA GLY A 215 -0.63 -1.12 -6.65
C GLY A 215 -0.76 -1.12 -5.14
N PHE A 216 -0.57 -2.29 -4.56
CA PHE A 216 -0.81 -2.59 -3.15
C PHE A 216 0.29 -2.00 -2.26
N ASN A 217 -0.02 -1.57 -1.03
CA ASN A 217 0.97 -1.25 0.03
C ASN A 217 0.57 -1.77 1.43
N GLU A 218 -0.56 -2.46 1.52
CA GLU A 218 -1.18 -2.94 2.76
C GLU A 218 -0.24 -3.73 3.69
N PRO A 219 0.74 -4.53 3.24
CA PRO A 219 1.62 -5.28 4.14
C PRO A 219 2.48 -4.39 5.04
N LEU A 220 2.59 -3.10 4.74
CA LEU A 220 3.27 -2.10 5.56
C LEU A 220 2.35 -0.96 6.02
N CYS A 221 1.12 -0.88 5.49
CA CYS A 221 0.23 0.28 5.65
C CYS A 221 -1.28 -0.01 5.71
N ASP A 222 -1.67 -1.27 5.92
CA ASP A 222 -3.06 -1.63 6.19
C ASP A 222 -3.49 -1.15 7.59
N SER A 223 -4.57 -0.38 7.65
CA SER A 223 -5.14 0.10 8.91
C SER A 223 -5.74 -0.99 9.80
N LEU A 224 -6.04 -2.17 9.26
CA LEU A 224 -6.68 -3.25 10.02
C LEU A 224 -5.67 -4.11 10.77
N THR A 225 -4.50 -4.32 10.18
CA THR A 225 -3.53 -5.30 10.69
C THR A 225 -2.13 -4.72 10.91
N THR A 226 -1.79 -3.55 10.37
CA THR A 226 -0.48 -2.91 10.58
C THR A 226 -0.57 -1.65 11.43
N VAL A 227 0.56 -1.26 12.02
CA VAL A 227 0.69 -0.02 12.78
C VAL A 227 1.45 1.01 11.94
N ASP A 228 0.87 2.19 11.74
CA ASP A 228 1.61 3.34 11.21
C ASP A 228 2.45 3.94 12.33
N ALA A 229 3.61 3.33 12.60
CA ALA A 229 4.49 3.76 13.66
C ALA A 229 4.97 5.21 13.40
N PRO A 230 5.05 6.05 14.45
CA PRO A 230 5.66 7.36 14.33
C PRO A 230 7.13 7.23 13.94
N ALA A 231 7.71 8.33 13.44
CA ALA A 231 9.10 8.38 13.03
C ALA A 231 10.02 7.90 14.19
N PRO A 232 10.79 6.81 13.99
CA PRO A 232 11.70 6.31 15.01
C PRO A 232 12.98 7.14 15.07
N ASP A 233 13.78 6.92 16.12
CA ASP A 233 15.17 7.36 16.14
C ASP A 233 15.96 6.68 15.01
N ARG A 234 16.85 7.44 14.35
CA ARG A 234 17.67 6.93 13.25
C ARG A 234 18.72 5.94 13.76
N ILE A 235 19.07 4.94 12.95
CA ILE A 235 20.01 3.86 13.31
C ILE A 235 21.48 4.31 13.18
N LEU A 236 21.72 5.53 12.69
CA LEU A 236 23.05 6.13 12.47
C LEU A 236 23.98 6.21 13.71
N GLY A 237 23.53 5.78 14.90
CA GLY A 237 24.31 5.71 16.14
C GLY A 237 24.46 4.33 16.78
N LEU A 238 24.04 3.24 16.13
CA LEU A 238 24.33 1.88 16.64
C LEU A 238 25.76 1.47 16.25
N GLU A 239 26.75 2.13 16.85
CA GLU A 239 28.03 1.48 17.10
C GLU A 239 27.74 0.24 17.95
N HIS A 240 28.27 -0.91 17.53
CA HIS A 240 28.16 -2.22 18.17
C HIS A 240 28.08 -2.11 19.70
N ARG A 241 26.89 -2.34 20.25
CA ARG A 241 26.71 -2.72 21.65
C ARG A 241 26.37 -4.20 21.73
#